data_AF-A0A1F3P2M8-F1
#
_entry.id   AF-A0A1F3P2M8-F1
#
_cell.length_a   1.000
_cell.length_b   1.000
_cell.length_c   1.000
_cell.angle_alpha   90.00
_cell.angle_beta   90.00
_cell.angle_gamma   90.00
#
_symmetry.space_group_name_H-M   'P 1'
#
loop_
_entity.id
_entity.type
_entity.pdbx_description
1 polymer ?
#
loop_
_entity_poly.entity_id
_entity_poly.type
_entity_poly.pdbx_seq_one_letter_code
_entity_poly.pdbx_strand_id
1 'polypeptide(L)' 'MKINIQSVESGIFEIVDVAGNIILQSVIRNPHSAIPINYLSPGIYIYKFADKKGGIARGKIIIQ' A
#
# COMPACT_ATOMS: atom_id res chain seq x y z
N MET A 1 -6.19 -2.54 12.10
CA MET A 1 -6.52 -1.97 10.78
C MET A 1 -5.80 -2.70 9.65
N LYS A 2 -6.49 -2.93 8.52
CA LYS A 2 -5.89 -3.55 7.34
C LYS A 2 -6.31 -2.78 6.10
N ILE A 3 -5.46 -2.75 5.08
CA ILE A 3 -5.81 -2.21 3.77
C ILE A 3 -6.19 -3.39 2.88
N ASN A 4 -7.39 -3.33 2.30
CA ASN A 4 -7.84 -4.33 1.34
C ASN A 4 -7.48 -3.83 -0.07
N ILE A 5 -6.69 -4.61 -0.80
CA ILE A 5 -6.33 -4.31 -2.17
C ILE A 5 -7.29 -5.07 -3.09
N GLN A 6 -8.21 -4.34 -3.69
CA GLN A 6 -9.08 -4.82 -4.77
C GLN A 6 -8.44 -4.48 -6.11
N SER A 7 -7.34 -5.17 -6.43
CA SER A 7 -6.72 -5.12 -7.75
C SER A 7 -7.02 -6.41 -8.49
N VAL A 8 -7.48 -6.32 -9.74
CA VAL A 8 -7.59 -7.50 -10.61
C VAL A 8 -6.22 -8.00 -11.11
N GLU A 9 -5.15 -7.25 -10.83
CA GLU A 9 -3.81 -7.51 -11.35
C GLU A 9 -2.74 -7.63 -10.26
N SER A 10 -1.70 -8.40 -10.57
CA SER A 10 -0.49 -8.45 -9.75
C SER A 10 0.32 -7.16 -9.88
N GLY A 11 0.97 -6.72 -8.81
CA GLY A 11 1.75 -5.49 -8.80
C GLY A 11 2.62 -5.34 -7.56
N ILE A 12 3.30 -4.21 -7.46
CA ILE A 12 4.09 -3.82 -6.28
C ILE A 12 3.25 -2.85 -5.47
N PHE A 13 3.07 -3.13 -4.18
CA PHE A 13 2.44 -2.24 -3.23
C PHE A 13 3.46 -1.73 -2.23
N GLU A 14 3.46 -0.42 -2.01
CA GLU A 14 4.36 0.27 -1.09
C GLU A 14 3.58 1.18 -0.16
N ILE A 15 4.06 1.27 1.08
CA ILE A 15 3.69 2.31 2.04
C ILE A 15 4.94 3.12 2.33
N VAL A 16 4.85 4.44 2.15
CA VAL A 16 5.90 5.37 2.49
C VAL A 16 5.44 6.35 3.57
N ASP A 17 6.36 6.80 4.41
CA ASP A 17 6.12 7.91 5.32
C ASP A 17 6.13 9.26 4.58
N VAL A 18 5.84 10.34 5.29
CA VAL A 18 5.86 11.71 4.74
C VAL A 18 7.24 12.20 4.30
N ALA A 19 8.32 11.58 4.81
CA ALA A 19 9.68 11.87 4.39
C ALA A 19 10.09 11.08 3.13
N GLY A 20 9.25 10.14 2.68
CA GLY A 20 9.48 9.30 1.51
C GLY A 20 10.19 7.99 1.81
N ASN A 21 10.40 7.64 3.08
CA ASN A 21 11.00 6.36 3.45
C ASN A 21 10.00 5.22 3.24
N ILE A 22 10.45 4.13 2.63
CA ILE A 22 9.63 2.92 2.45
C ILE A 22 9.49 2.23 3.81
N ILE A 23 8.26 2.13 4.29
CA ILE A 23 7.89 1.46 5.54
C ILE A 23 7.46 0.02 5.29
N LEU A 24 6.85 -0.24 4.14
CA LEU A 24 6.48 -1.57 3.68
C LEU A 24 6.55 -1.62 2.16
N GLN A 25 7.06 -2.74 1.64
CA GLN A 25 6.95 -3.11 0.24
C GLN A 25 6.48 -4.56 0.16
N SER A 26 5.48 -4.84 -0.68
CA SER A 26 4.95 -6.18 -0.87
C SER A 26 4.57 -6.40 -2.34
N VAL A 27 4.82 -7.61 -2.83
CA VAL A 27 4.36 -8.03 -4.15
C VAL A 27 2.97 -8.62 -4.02
N ILE A 28 1.97 -7.97 -4.62
CA ILE A 28 0.60 -8.46 -4.70
C ILE A 28 0.51 -9.40 -5.88
N ARG A 29 0.19 -10.68 -5.63
CA ARG A 29 0.08 -11.70 -6.68
C ARG A 29 -1.37 -12.01 -7.03
N ASN A 30 -2.29 -11.84 -6.09
CA ASN A 30 -3.71 -12.16 -6.25
C ASN A 30 -4.60 -10.96 -5.92
N PRO A 31 -5.75 -10.83 -6.62
CA PRO A 31 -6.85 -9.98 -6.18
C PRO A 31 -7.27 -10.41 -4.77
N HIS A 32 -7.47 -9.46 -3.86
CA HIS A 32 -7.87 -9.69 -2.46
C HIS A 32 -6.73 -9.95 -1.47
N SER A 33 -5.58 -9.31 -1.70
CA SER A 33 -4.56 -9.23 -0.65
C SER A 33 -4.98 -8.21 0.41
N ALA A 34 -4.89 -8.60 1.68
CA ALA A 34 -5.05 -7.70 2.81
C ALA A 34 -3.68 -7.44 3.43
N ILE A 35 -3.28 -6.17 3.51
CA ILE A 35 -2.03 -5.78 4.15
C ILE A 35 -2.34 -5.31 5.57
N PRO A 36 -1.83 -6.00 6.60
CA PRO A 36 -1.99 -5.54 7.97
C PRO A 36 -1.17 -4.27 8.18
N ILE A 37 -1.76 -3.26 8.81
CA ILE A 37 -1.09 -1.97 9.11
C ILE A 37 -1.20 -1.60 10.60
N ASN A 38 -1.50 -2.59 11.45
CA ASN A 38 -1.67 -2.39 12.90
C ASN A 38 -0.40 -1.90 13.61
N TYR A 39 0.76 -2.16 13.02
CA TYR A 39 2.06 -1.83 13.61
C TYR A 39 2.50 -0.40 13.27
N LEU A 40 1.77 0.30 12.41
CA LEU A 40 2.06 1.69 12.08
C LEU A 40 1.58 2.59 13.22
N SER A 41 2.47 3.48 13.67
CA SER A 41 2.12 4.53 14.63
C SER A 41 1.08 5.49 14.04
N PRO A 42 0.32 6.21 14.88
CA PRO A 42 -0.53 7.30 14.43
C PRO A 42 0.27 8.31 13.60
N GLY A 43 -0.31 8.74 12.48
CA GLY A 43 0.39 9.58 11.51
C GLY A 43 -0.18 9.53 10.11
N ILE A 44 0.56 10.15 9.19
CA ILE A 44 0.22 10.22 7.77
C ILE A 44 1.20 9.34 6.98
N TYR A 45 0.65 8.53 6.09
CA TYR A 45 1.41 7.71 5.16
C TYR A 45 0.83 7.86 3.75
N ILE A 46 1.61 7.49 2.74
CA ILE A 46 1.18 7.40 1.35
C ILE A 46 1.31 5.95 0.91
N TYR A 47 0.26 5.38 0.31
CA TYR A 47 0.40 4.14 -0.42
C TYR A 47 0.64 4.40 -1.90
N LYS A 48 1.39 3.50 -2.53
CA LYS A 48 1.58 3.43 -3.97
C LYS A 48 1.36 1.98 -4.41
N PHE A 49 0.65 1.80 -5.50
CA PHE A 49 0.48 0.53 -6.17
C PHE A 49 0.83 0.71 -7.64
N ALA A 50 1.73 -0.13 -8.15
CA ALA A 50 2.07 -0.19 -9.56
C ALA A 50 1.77 -1.60 -10.08
N ASP A 51 0.83 -1.72 -11.01
CA ASP A 51 0.57 -2.99 -11.69
C ASP A 51 1.62 -3.26 -12.78
N LYS A 52 1.65 -4.51 -13.27
CA LYS A 52 2.59 -4.92 -14.31
C LYS A 52 2.30 -4.34 -15.70
N LYS A 53 1.10 -3.79 -15.92
CA LYS A 53 0.70 -3.16 -17.19
C LYS A 53 0.98 -1.66 -17.20
N GLY A 54 1.56 -1.11 -16.12
CA GLY A 54 1.95 0.29 -16.00
C GLY A 54 0.89 1.18 -15.35
N GLY A 55 -0.21 0.62 -14.85
CA GLY A 55 -1.18 1.35 -14.05
C GLY A 55 -0.60 1.70 -12.68
N ILE A 56 -0.87 2.94 -12.25
CA ILE A 56 -0.39 3.46 -10.96
C ILE A 56 -1.59 3.98 -10.16
N ALA A 57 -1.75 3.46 -8.94
CA ALA A 57 -2.67 3.99 -7.95
C ALA A 57 -1.88 4.54 -6.75
N ARG A 58 -2.33 5.65 -6.18
CA ARG A 58 -1.72 6.25 -4.98
C ARG A 58 -2.79 6.90 -4.11
N GLY A 59 -2.54 6.96 -2.81
CA GLY A 59 -3.45 7.64 -1.89
C GLY A 59 -2.86 7.82 -0.50
N LYS A 60 -3.58 8.57 0.33
CA LYS A 60 -3.17 8.89 1.71
C LYS A 60 -3.80 7.90 2.68
N ILE A 61 -3.01 7.48 3.66
CA ILE A 61 -3.48 6.75 4.83
C ILE A 61 -3.30 7.67 6.02
N ILE A 62 -4.34 7.84 6.82
CA ILE A 62 -4.30 8.58 8.07
C ILE A 62 -4.61 7.58 9.18
N ILE A 63 -3.68 7.41 10.11
CA ILE A 63 -3.86 6.59 11.30
C ILE A 63 -4.01 7.53 12.49
N GLN A 64 -5.10 7.36 13.23
CA GLN A 64 -5.44 8.12 14.42
C GLN A 64 -5.39 7.22 15.65
#